data_AF-A0A661IXD8-F1
#
_entry.id   AF-A0A661IXD8-F1
#
_cell.length_a   1.000
_cell.length_b   1.000
_cell.length_c   1.000
_cell.angle_alpha   90.00
_cell.angle_beta   90.00
_cell.angle_gamma   90.00
#
_symmetry.space_group_name_H-M   'P 1'
#
loop_
_entity.id
_entity.type
_entity.pdbx_description
1 polymer ?
#
loop_
_entity_poly.entity_id
_entity_poly.type
_entity_poly.pdbx_seq_one_letter_code
_entity_poly.pdbx_strand_id
1 'polypeptide(L)' 'MGLKEILSQIRPLDAEAVEEAKRRTEDLLMPRLALGRLHEISWRVAGITGRIPEALPRKAVMVGAGDHGVAEEG' A
#
# COMPACT_ATOMS: atom_id res chain seq x y z
N MET A 1 -16.47 -15.64 6.03
CA MET A 1 -15.93 -15.29 4.70
C MET A 1 -15.18 -16.46 4.12
N GLY A 2 -15.54 -16.87 2.90
CA GLY A 2 -14.81 -17.91 2.16
C GLY A 2 -13.73 -17.31 1.25
N LEU A 3 -12.80 -18.14 0.74
CA LEU A 3 -11.72 -17.69 -0.14
C LEU A 3 -12.23 -16.92 -1.38
N LYS A 4 -13.27 -17.43 -2.05
CA LYS A 4 -13.84 -16.80 -3.26
C LYS A 4 -14.37 -15.40 -3.00
N GLU A 5 -14.98 -15.19 -1.83
CA GLU A 5 -15.53 -13.90 -1.40
C GLU A 5 -14.43 -12.88 -1.10
N ILE A 6 -13.33 -13.30 -0.46
CA ILE A 6 -12.16 -12.43 -0.22
C ILE A 6 -11.55 -11.98 -1.54
N LEU A 7 -11.35 -12.92 -2.48
CA LEU A 7 -10.75 -12.61 -3.78
C LEU A 7 -11.60 -11.62 -4.58
N SER A 8 -12.93 -11.70 -4.52
CA SER A 8 -13.81 -10.77 -5.23
C SER A 8 -13.80 -9.34 -4.66
N GLN A 9 -13.25 -9.13 -3.46
CA GLN A 9 -13.15 -7.81 -2.83
C GLN A 9 -11.85 -7.08 -3.17
N ILE A 10 -10.88 -7.75 -3.80
CA ILE A 10 -9.62 -7.11 -4.23
C ILE A 10 -9.95 -6.15 -5.37
N ARG A 11 -9.61 -4.87 -5.18
CA ARG A 11 -9.85 -3.81 -6.16
C ARG A 11 -8.53 -3.21 -6.64
N PRO A 12 -8.49 -2.65 -7.87
CA PRO A 12 -7.37 -1.80 -8.30
C PRO A 12 -7.16 -0.62 -7.35
N LEU A 13 -6.00 0.05 -7.47
CA LEU A 13 -5.76 1.32 -6.76
C LEU A 13 -6.80 2.36 -7.18
N ASP A 14 -7.21 3.19 -6.23
CA ASP A 14 -8.04 4.36 -6.50
C ASP A 14 -7.22 5.41 -7.27
N ALA A 15 -7.55 5.61 -8.54
CA ALA A 15 -6.83 6.51 -9.43
C ALA A 15 -7.05 7.99 -9.06
N GLU A 16 -8.22 8.35 -8.55
CA GLU A 16 -8.54 9.73 -8.17
C GLU A 16 -7.74 10.12 -6.93
N ALA A 17 -7.69 9.25 -5.93
CA ALA A 17 -6.91 9.46 -4.71
C ALA A 17 -5.39 9.55 -5.01
N VAL A 18 -4.89 8.74 -5.95
CA VAL A 18 -3.49 8.83 -6.42
C VAL A 18 -3.22 10.20 -7.03
N GLU A 19 -4.11 10.67 -7.90
CA GLU A 19 -3.91 11.93 -8.61
C GLU A 19 -4.07 13.15 -7.69
N GLU A 20 -4.97 13.08 -6.72
CA GLU A 20 -5.08 14.08 -5.65
C GLU A 20 -3.79 14.16 -4.82
N ALA A 21 -3.23 13.00 -4.44
CA ALA A 21 -1.98 12.95 -3.68
C ALA A 21 -0.79 13.51 -4.48
N LYS A 22 -0.73 13.27 -5.80
CA LYS A 22 0.26 13.89 -6.69
C LYS A 22 0.16 15.40 -6.68
N ARG A 23 -1.03 15.94 -6.99
CA ARG A 23 -1.28 17.39 -7.01
C ARG A 23 -0.87 18.04 -5.70
N ARG A 24 -1.28 17.46 -4.57
CA ARG A 24 -0.88 17.94 -3.24
C ARG A 24 0.65 18.05 -3.09
N THR A 25 1.39 17.02 -3.51
CA THR A 25 2.86 17.05 -3.38
C THR A 25 3.54 18.00 -4.36
N GLU A 26 2.92 18.28 -5.51
CA GLU A 26 3.41 19.31 -6.45
C GLU A 26 3.19 20.73 -5.92
N ASP A 27 2.16 20.94 -5.09
CA ASP A 27 1.84 22.25 -4.47
C ASP A 27 2.69 22.56 -3.23
N LEU A 28 3.49 21.61 -2.74
CA LEU A 28 4.39 21.86 -1.62
C LEU A 28 5.54 22.77 -2.04
N LEU A 29 6.07 23.56 -1.10
CA LEU A 29 7.26 24.39 -1.28
C LEU A 29 8.52 23.53 -1.35
N MET A 30 8.64 22.72 -2.40
CA MET A 30 9.73 21.80 -2.68
C MET A 30 10.00 21.75 -4.20
N PRO A 31 11.26 21.52 -4.63
CA PRO A 31 11.51 21.22 -6.04
C PRO A 31 10.69 20.00 -6.49
N ARG A 32 10.23 19.99 -7.74
CA ARG A 32 9.45 18.88 -8.28
C ARG A 32 10.18 17.55 -8.04
N LEU A 33 9.45 16.58 -7.48
CA LEU A 33 9.93 15.23 -7.19
C LEU A 33 11.16 15.15 -6.26
N ALA A 34 11.43 16.16 -5.43
CA ALA A 34 12.61 16.19 -4.55
C ALA A 34 12.72 15.02 -3.56
N LEU A 35 11.62 14.29 -3.28
CA LEU A 35 11.62 13.12 -2.39
C LEU A 35 11.73 11.77 -3.15
N GLY A 36 11.86 11.79 -4.48
CA GLY A 36 12.01 10.60 -5.31
C GLY A 36 10.96 9.52 -4.99
N ARG A 37 11.43 8.31 -4.64
CA ARG A 37 10.57 7.15 -4.34
C ARG A 37 9.56 7.37 -3.21
N LEU A 38 9.82 8.31 -2.29
CA LEU A 38 8.88 8.59 -1.22
C LEU A 38 7.58 9.21 -1.76
N HIS A 39 7.63 9.95 -2.89
CA HIS A 39 6.43 10.38 -3.60
C HIS A 39 5.60 9.18 -4.06
N GLU A 40 6.23 8.26 -4.80
CA GLU A 40 5.57 7.05 -5.32
C GLU A 40 4.92 6.23 -4.20
N ILE A 41 5.63 6.06 -3.07
CA ILE A 41 5.10 5.36 -1.90
C ILE A 41 3.89 6.11 -1.33
N SER A 42 3.98 7.43 -1.17
CA SER A 42 2.89 8.24 -0.59
C SER A 42 1.62 8.23 -1.46
N TRP A 43 1.78 8.34 -2.79
CA TRP A 43 0.65 8.30 -3.72
C TRP A 43 0.02 6.92 -3.77
N ARG A 44 0.84 5.86 -3.74
CA ARG A 44 0.35 4.48 -3.67
C ARG A 44 -0.44 4.22 -2.38
N VAL A 45 0.02 4.74 -1.24
CA VAL A 45 -0.73 4.65 0.02
C VAL A 45 -2.09 5.33 -0.13
N ALA A 46 -2.14 6.53 -0.72
CA ALA A 46 -3.42 7.22 -0.95
C ALA A 46 -4.37 6.41 -1.84
N GLY A 47 -3.86 5.79 -2.90
CA GLY A 47 -4.62 4.88 -3.76
C GLY A 47 -5.09 3.58 -3.08
N ILE A 48 -4.30 3.04 -2.14
CA ILE A 48 -4.71 1.88 -1.33
C ILE A 48 -5.81 2.27 -0.35
N THR A 49 -5.73 3.46 0.25
CA THR A 49 -6.70 3.92 1.25
C THR A 49 -7.91 4.65 0.66
N GLY A 50 -7.91 4.95 -0.64
CA GLY A 50 -8.95 5.71 -1.34
C GLY A 50 -9.06 7.18 -0.89
N ARG A 51 -8.01 7.72 -0.29
CA ARG A 51 -7.93 9.10 0.24
C ARG A 51 -6.50 9.46 0.59
N ILE A 52 -6.19 10.75 0.75
CA ILE A 52 -4.96 11.19 1.40
C ILE A 52 -5.10 10.98 2.92
N PRO A 53 -4.36 10.05 3.55
CA PRO A 53 -4.55 9.76 4.97
C PRO A 53 -3.96 10.88 5.84
N GLU A 54 -4.67 11.26 6.90
CA GLU A 54 -4.13 12.18 7.94
C GLU A 54 -2.99 11.54 8.73
N ALA A 55 -3.04 10.22 8.91
CA ALA A 55 -2.02 9.42 9.55
C ALA A 55 -1.98 8.00 8.95
N LEU A 56 -0.83 7.35 9.01
CA LEU A 56 -0.71 5.96 8.57
C LEU A 56 -1.51 5.03 9.50
N PRO A 57 -2.13 3.97 8.95
CA PRO A 57 -2.85 2.99 9.75
C PRO A 57 -1.93 2.27 10.74
N ARG A 58 -2.53 1.69 11.79
CA ARG A 58 -1.79 0.82 12.72
C ARG A 58 -1.13 -0.32 11.95
N LYS A 59 0.15 -0.54 12.24
CA LYS A 59 0.97 -1.55 11.58
C LYS A 59 0.84 -2.87 12.34
N ALA A 60 0.81 -3.98 11.62
CA ALA A 60 0.87 -5.31 12.17
C ALA A 60 1.89 -6.14 11.38
N VAL A 61 2.63 -6.99 12.08
CA VAL A 61 3.53 -7.97 11.48
C VAL A 61 2.98 -9.36 11.83
N MET A 62 2.68 -10.16 10.82
CA MET A 62 2.23 -11.54 10.98
C MET A 62 3.37 -12.47 10.57
N VAL A 63 3.74 -13.40 11.45
CA VAL A 63 4.78 -14.40 11.21
C VAL A 63 4.09 -15.75 10.99
N GLY A 64 4.22 -16.28 9.77
CA GLY A 64 3.83 -17.67 9.47
C GLY A 64 5.01 -18.60 9.73
N ALA A 65 4.80 -19.61 10.56
CA ALA A 65 5.76 -20.69 10.79
C ALA A 65 5.05 -22.03 10.60
N GLY A 66 5.71 -22.96 9.93
CA GLY A 66 5.22 -24.31 9.68
C GLY A 66 6.38 -25.22 9.31
N ASP A 67 6.34 -26.44 9.85
CA ASP A 67 7.32 -27.47 9.52
C ASP A 67 7.00 -28.10 8.16
N HIS A 68 8.04 -28.64 7.53
CA HIS A 68 7.94 -29.29 6.23
C HIS A 68 8.50 -30.70 6.34
N GLY A 69 7.74 -31.72 5.91
CA GLY A 69 8.17 -33.12 6.02
C GLY A 69 9.47 -33.44 5.29
N VAL A 70 9.77 -32.73 4.19
CA VAL A 70 11.04 -32.85 3.46
C VAL A 70 12.26 -32.44 4.29
N ALA A 71 12.08 -31.70 5.39
CA ALA A 71 13.18 -31.38 6.29
C ALA A 71 13.80 -32.62 6.93
N GLU A 72 13.09 -33.76 6.97
CA GLU A 72 13.62 -35.05 7.40
C GLU A 72 14.58 -35.68 6.38
N GLU A 73 14.55 -35.22 5.12
CA GLU A 73 15.33 -35.78 4.00
C GLU A 73 16.68 -35.07 3.74
N GLY A 74 16.95 -33.92 4.37
CA GLY A 74 18.21 -33.17 4.27
C GLY A 74 18.25 -32.15 3.13
#